data_AF-A0A2N1MB31-F1
#
_entry.id   AF-A0A2N1MB31-F1
#
_cell.length_a   1.000
_cell.length_b   1.000
_cell.length_c   1.000
_cell.angle_alpha   90.00
_cell.angle_beta   90.00
_cell.angle_gamma   90.00
#
_symmetry.space_group_name_H-M   'P 1'
#
loop_
_entity.id
_entity.type
_entity.pdbx_description
1 polymer ?
#
loop_
_entity_poly.entity_id
_entity_poly.type
_entity_poly.pdbx_seq_one_letter_code
_entity_poly.pdbx_strand_id
1 'polypeptide(L)'
;MQDNKDKRPCKKLKVNFTYKKPTDDELRNLIDSSRCKNTDYSTSNWIRALEKFRTDVNYQGLIEEVDTKEELEDQLCRFVHAMRKKDGSEYHVSSVNSCMFAINRHLNNKSVLSKPINIMDKDQYYKLWQILNGKVKSLVSQGRGERNGADGFTEDDLLQILDHPAMSGNDPASLLYRIFFFNAIFLGLRGGEHFNLQLQNFIRRKDKYGGFDVIIYKSKTNQRGANNIESQGDKLYIPEIPSIIEMYENYFTKRPTQADPHFYLKPCNISEVEFNGQWYHKQHVSEKEIKSFMKKIVTLTGI
;
A
#
# COMPACT_ATOMS: atom_id res chain seq x y z
N MET A 1 32.98 -72.02 4.40
CA MET A 1 32.87 -70.78 3.61
C MET A 1 31.99 -69.83 4.40
N GLN A 2 32.54 -68.70 4.80
CA GLN A 2 31.98 -67.78 5.77
C GLN A 2 31.08 -66.77 5.06
N ASP A 3 29.77 -66.81 5.31
CA ASP A 3 28.81 -65.82 4.80
C ASP A 3 29.02 -64.49 5.52
N ASN A 4 29.85 -63.64 4.92
CA ASN A 4 30.08 -62.28 5.37
C ASN A 4 28.95 -61.39 4.86
N LYS A 5 27.84 -61.30 5.63
CA LYS A 5 26.79 -60.31 5.38
C LYS A 5 27.34 -58.92 5.67
N ASP A 6 27.78 -58.27 4.60
CA ASP A 6 28.19 -56.87 4.54
C ASP A 6 27.00 -55.94 4.86
N LYS A 7 26.66 -55.81 6.15
CA LYS A 7 25.74 -54.79 6.65
C LYS A 7 26.44 -53.44 6.57
N ARG A 8 26.41 -52.80 5.40
CA ARG A 8 26.78 -51.39 5.29
C ARG A 8 25.88 -50.58 6.24
N PRO A 9 26.45 -49.84 7.21
CA PRO A 9 25.63 -48.99 8.08
C PRO A 9 25.00 -47.91 7.21
N CYS A 10 23.67 -47.87 7.18
CA CYS A 10 22.91 -46.77 6.61
C CYS A 10 23.28 -45.51 7.41
N LYS A 11 24.16 -44.67 6.87
CA LYS A 11 24.53 -43.39 7.49
C LYS A 11 23.26 -42.58 7.61
N LYS A 12 22.75 -42.42 8.84
CA LYS A 12 21.65 -41.49 9.13
C LYS A 12 22.08 -40.11 8.62
N LEU A 13 21.39 -39.61 7.60
CA LEU A 13 21.57 -38.25 7.12
C LEU A 13 21.37 -37.31 8.31
N LYS A 14 22.42 -36.56 8.66
CA LYS A 14 22.28 -35.47 9.62
C LYS A 14 21.43 -34.40 8.96
N VAL A 15 20.14 -34.37 9.29
CA VAL A 15 19.25 -33.30 8.88
C VAL A 15 19.60 -32.09 9.73
N ASN A 16 20.32 -31.13 9.16
CA ASN A 16 20.56 -29.82 9.77
C ASN A 16 19.29 -28.98 9.64
N PHE A 17 18.28 -29.30 10.45
CA PHE A 17 17.03 -28.55 10.53
C PHE A 17 16.75 -28.22 12.00
N THR A 18 16.64 -26.94 12.30
CA THR A 18 16.26 -26.42 13.61
C THR A 18 14.88 -25.79 13.50
N TYR A 19 14.07 -25.94 14.56
CA TYR A 19 12.76 -25.31 14.62
C TYR A 19 12.44 -24.88 16.06
N LYS A 20 11.56 -23.88 16.17
CA LYS A 20 10.89 -23.50 17.40
C LYS A 20 9.42 -23.88 17.23
N LYS A 21 8.83 -24.55 18.22
CA LYS A 21 7.39 -24.82 18.22
C LYS A 21 6.65 -23.46 18.29
N PRO A 22 5.80 -23.12 17.31
CA PRO A 22 5.11 -21.85 17.33
C PRO A 22 4.02 -21.84 18.41
N THR A 23 3.76 -20.66 18.99
CA THR A 23 2.55 -20.44 19.80
C THR A 23 1.37 -20.06 18.90
N ASP A 24 0.14 -20.23 19.40
CA ASP A 24 -1.05 -19.79 18.66
C ASP A 24 -1.02 -18.29 18.36
N ASP A 25 -0.44 -17.48 19.25
CA ASP A 25 -0.28 -16.04 19.04
C ASP A 25 0.75 -15.73 17.95
N GLU A 26 1.86 -16.48 17.87
CA GLU A 26 2.82 -16.36 16.77
C GLU A 26 2.15 -16.69 15.42
N LEU A 27 1.32 -17.73 15.38
CA LEU A 27 0.56 -18.10 14.19
C LEU A 27 -0.48 -17.03 13.81
N ARG A 28 -1.24 -16.51 14.79
CA ARG A 28 -2.21 -15.41 14.57
C ARG A 28 -1.52 -14.15 14.07
N ASN A 29 -0.40 -13.76 14.67
CA ASN A 29 0.37 -12.61 14.24
C ASN A 29 0.86 -12.77 12.80
N LEU A 30 1.27 -13.98 12.40
CA LEU A 30 1.68 -14.26 11.02
C LEU A 30 0.50 -14.14 10.06
N ILE A 31 -0.67 -14.69 10.41
CA ILE A 31 -1.91 -14.56 9.64
C ILE A 31 -2.30 -13.08 9.51
N ASP A 32 -2.26 -12.32 10.61
CA ASP A 32 -2.62 -10.91 10.62
C ASP A 32 -1.64 -10.06 9.79
N SER A 33 -0.35 -10.40 9.80
CA SER A 33 0.68 -9.73 9.00
C SER A 33 0.50 -9.90 7.48
N SER A 34 -0.21 -10.95 7.06
CA SER A 34 -0.59 -11.15 5.65
C SER A 34 -1.61 -10.12 5.14
N ARG A 35 -2.29 -9.42 6.06
CA ARG A 35 -3.30 -8.42 5.72
C ARG A 35 -2.72 -7.01 5.63
N CYS A 36 -3.28 -6.22 4.72
CA CYS A 36 -2.96 -4.80 4.63
C CYS A 36 -3.91 -3.99 5.51
N LYS A 37 -3.36 -3.07 6.33
CA LYS A 37 -4.15 -2.19 7.21
C LYS A 37 -5.28 -1.45 6.48
N ASN A 38 -5.03 -0.98 5.25
CA ASN A 38 -6.04 -0.31 4.44
C ASN A 38 -7.18 -1.24 4.03
N THR A 39 -6.87 -2.50 3.77
CA THR A 39 -7.83 -3.54 3.44
C THR A 39 -8.73 -3.86 4.64
N ASP A 40 -8.16 -3.91 5.85
CA ASP A 40 -8.93 -4.12 7.08
C ASP A 40 -9.86 -2.93 7.40
N TYR A 41 -9.38 -1.71 7.19
CA TYR A 41 -10.22 -0.50 7.32
C TYR A 41 -11.37 -0.50 6.30
N SER A 42 -11.08 -0.83 5.04
CA SER A 42 -12.11 -0.94 4.01
C SER A 42 -13.12 -2.05 4.32
N THR A 43 -12.67 -3.21 4.82
CA THR A 43 -13.56 -4.29 5.23
C THR A 43 -14.47 -3.82 6.35
N SER A 44 -13.92 -3.25 7.42
CA SER A 44 -14.70 -2.74 8.56
C SER A 44 -15.77 -1.73 8.14
N ASN A 45 -15.46 -0.83 7.20
CA ASN A 45 -16.42 0.14 6.69
C ASN A 45 -17.57 -0.50 5.89
N TRP A 46 -17.26 -1.46 5.01
CA TRP A 46 -18.29 -2.16 4.24
C TRP A 46 -19.16 -3.06 5.11
N ILE A 47 -18.59 -3.74 6.11
CA ILE A 47 -19.35 -4.53 7.07
C ILE A 47 -20.26 -3.62 7.91
N ARG A 48 -19.78 -2.47 8.37
CA ARG A 48 -20.65 -1.50 9.07
C ARG A 48 -21.82 -1.04 8.18
N ALA A 49 -21.60 -0.84 6.89
CA ALA A 49 -22.66 -0.48 5.95
C ALA A 49 -23.67 -1.63 5.75
N LEU A 50 -23.19 -2.88 5.65
CA LEU A 50 -24.03 -4.07 5.56
C LEU A 50 -24.86 -4.27 6.83
N GLU A 51 -24.24 -4.18 8.01
CA GLU A 51 -24.94 -4.35 9.29
C GLU A 51 -25.96 -3.24 9.54
N LYS A 52 -25.65 -2.00 9.12
CA LYS A 52 -26.63 -0.93 9.13
C LYS A 52 -27.84 -1.28 8.26
N PHE A 53 -27.61 -1.70 7.02
CA PHE A 53 -28.69 -2.14 6.13
C PHE A 53 -29.50 -3.26 6.76
N ARG A 54 -28.85 -4.29 7.33
CA ARG A 54 -29.50 -5.42 7.98
C ARG A 54 -30.42 -4.97 9.12
N THR A 55 -29.93 -4.07 9.96
CA THR A 55 -30.71 -3.47 11.04
C THR A 55 -31.91 -2.70 10.51
N ASP A 56 -31.72 -1.86 9.49
CA ASP A 56 -32.78 -1.02 8.91
C ASP A 56 -33.91 -1.85 8.26
N VAL A 57 -33.63 -3.08 7.81
CA VAL A 57 -34.62 -4.01 7.22
C VAL A 57 -35.04 -5.15 8.15
N ASN A 58 -34.68 -5.08 9.44
CA ASN A 58 -35.05 -6.02 10.52
C ASN A 58 -34.50 -7.46 10.39
N TYR A 59 -33.32 -7.63 9.79
CA TYR A 59 -32.61 -8.91 9.90
C TYR A 59 -32.07 -9.10 11.31
N GLN A 60 -32.11 -10.35 11.80
CA GLN A 60 -31.64 -10.72 13.13
C GLN A 60 -30.14 -11.04 13.13
N GLY A 61 -29.46 -10.71 14.22
CA GLY A 61 -28.05 -11.04 14.41
C GLY A 61 -27.10 -10.38 13.41
N LEU A 62 -25.83 -10.78 13.47
CA LEU A 62 -24.77 -10.33 12.56
C LEU A 62 -24.70 -11.18 11.29
N ILE A 63 -24.10 -10.66 10.22
CA ILE A 63 -23.89 -11.43 8.98
C ILE A 63 -23.06 -12.69 9.19
N GLU A 64 -22.17 -12.69 10.18
CA GLU A 64 -21.36 -13.85 10.53
C GLU A 64 -22.16 -14.99 11.18
N GLU A 65 -23.35 -14.70 11.72
CA GLU A 65 -24.21 -15.65 12.42
C GLU A 65 -25.23 -16.34 11.49
N VAL A 66 -25.36 -15.90 10.23
CA VAL A 66 -26.23 -16.55 9.24
C VAL A 66 -25.69 -17.95 8.94
N ASP A 67 -26.52 -18.97 9.19
CA ASP A 67 -26.12 -20.38 9.22
C ASP A 67 -26.54 -21.17 7.97
N THR A 68 -27.33 -20.56 7.08
CA THR A 68 -27.69 -21.15 5.78
C THR A 68 -27.13 -20.34 4.62
N LYS A 69 -26.75 -21.06 3.56
CA LYS A 69 -26.23 -20.46 2.33
C LYS A 69 -27.30 -19.64 1.63
N GLU A 70 -28.53 -20.13 1.62
CA GLU A 70 -29.68 -19.55 0.92
C GLU A 70 -30.08 -18.22 1.56
N GLU A 71 -30.14 -18.17 2.89
CA GLU A 71 -30.41 -16.92 3.61
C GLU A 71 -29.29 -15.90 3.38
N LEU A 72 -28.03 -16.34 3.49
CA LEU A 72 -26.88 -15.48 3.22
C LEU A 72 -26.96 -14.89 1.81
N GLU A 73 -27.25 -15.71 0.80
CA GLU A 73 -27.39 -15.26 -0.58
C GLU A 73 -28.51 -14.23 -0.76
N ASP A 74 -29.69 -14.47 -0.17
CA ASP A 74 -30.84 -13.56 -0.30
C ASP A 74 -30.57 -12.19 0.35
N GLN A 75 -29.99 -12.19 1.55
CA GLN A 75 -29.63 -10.95 2.25
C GLN A 75 -28.59 -10.13 1.46
N LEU A 76 -27.58 -10.80 0.89
CA LEU A 76 -26.57 -10.14 0.07
C LEU A 76 -27.13 -9.61 -1.26
N CYS A 77 -28.05 -10.33 -1.89
CA CYS A 77 -28.74 -9.86 -3.10
C CYS A 77 -29.45 -8.52 -2.84
N ARG A 78 -30.20 -8.44 -1.73
CA ARG A 78 -30.93 -7.23 -1.35
C ARG A 78 -29.99 -6.08 -1.02
N PHE A 79 -28.90 -6.36 -0.31
CA PHE A 79 -27.90 -5.36 0.00
C PHE A 79 -27.22 -4.79 -1.25
N VAL A 80 -26.77 -5.64 -2.19
CA VAL A 80 -26.14 -5.20 -3.45
C VAL A 80 -27.10 -4.36 -4.30
N HIS A 81 -28.39 -4.71 -4.29
CA HIS A 81 -29.41 -3.91 -4.95
C HIS A 81 -29.59 -2.54 -4.27
N ALA A 82 -29.67 -2.53 -2.93
CA ALA A 82 -30.01 -1.35 -2.13
C ALA A 82 -28.85 -0.36 -1.93
N MET A 83 -27.58 -0.79 -2.01
CA MET A 83 -26.44 0.04 -1.65
C MET A 83 -26.38 1.36 -2.45
N ARG A 84 -26.31 2.49 -1.75
CA ARG A 84 -26.14 3.85 -2.30
C ARG A 84 -25.22 4.66 -1.40
N LYS A 85 -24.65 5.75 -1.93
CA LYS A 85 -23.92 6.73 -1.13
C LYS A 85 -24.87 7.48 -0.19
N LYS A 86 -24.30 8.22 0.77
CA LYS A 86 -25.07 9.06 1.72
C LYS A 86 -25.95 10.10 1.03
N ASP A 87 -25.54 10.60 -0.13
CA ASP A 87 -26.28 11.55 -0.95
C ASP A 87 -27.36 10.89 -1.84
N GLY A 88 -27.58 9.57 -1.70
CA GLY A 88 -28.50 8.79 -2.52
C GLY A 88 -27.92 8.39 -3.89
N SER A 89 -26.76 8.91 -4.29
CA SER A 89 -26.17 8.61 -5.59
C SER A 89 -25.58 7.19 -5.67
N GLU A 90 -25.48 6.69 -6.89
CA GLU A 90 -24.91 5.38 -7.16
C GLU A 90 -23.41 5.30 -6.91
N TYR A 91 -22.95 4.15 -6.42
CA TYR A 91 -21.53 3.85 -6.29
C TYR A 91 -20.87 3.63 -7.65
N HIS A 92 -19.54 3.77 -7.70
CA HIS A 92 -18.75 3.34 -8.85
C HIS A 92 -18.60 1.82 -8.87
N VAL A 93 -18.44 1.19 -10.05
CA VAL A 93 -18.26 -0.27 -10.19
C VAL A 93 -17.14 -0.81 -9.29
N SER A 94 -16.02 -0.09 -9.20
CA SER A 94 -14.90 -0.47 -8.33
C SER A 94 -15.26 -0.51 -6.84
N SER A 95 -16.16 0.36 -6.38
CA SER A 95 -16.65 0.37 -4.99
C SER A 95 -17.53 -0.84 -4.71
N VAL A 96 -18.42 -1.20 -5.64
CA VAL A 96 -19.27 -2.40 -5.53
C VAL A 96 -18.40 -3.66 -5.45
N ASN A 97 -17.42 -3.81 -6.33
CA ASN A 97 -16.51 -4.96 -6.28
C ASN A 97 -15.69 -4.99 -4.99
N SER A 98 -15.19 -3.83 -4.53
CA SER A 98 -14.46 -3.73 -3.26
C SER A 98 -15.31 -4.16 -2.07
N CYS A 99 -16.60 -3.82 -2.10
CA CYS A 99 -17.57 -4.26 -1.10
C CYS A 99 -17.72 -5.78 -1.09
N MET A 100 -17.92 -6.41 -2.25
CA MET A 100 -18.04 -7.87 -2.34
C MET A 100 -16.79 -8.60 -1.83
N PHE A 101 -15.59 -8.13 -2.19
CA PHE A 101 -14.34 -8.70 -1.65
C PHE A 101 -14.20 -8.50 -0.14
N ALA A 102 -14.66 -7.36 0.38
CA ALA A 102 -14.66 -7.09 1.81
C ALA A 102 -15.58 -8.05 2.58
N ILE A 103 -16.79 -8.28 2.07
CA ILE A 103 -17.76 -9.22 2.64
C ILE A 103 -17.21 -10.65 2.58
N ASN A 104 -16.73 -11.09 1.40
CA ASN A 104 -16.16 -12.43 1.25
C ASN A 104 -15.02 -12.68 2.24
N ARG A 105 -14.12 -11.70 2.42
CA ARG A 105 -13.02 -11.77 3.40
C ARG A 105 -13.54 -11.88 4.82
N HIS A 106 -14.53 -11.06 5.19
CA HIS A 106 -15.11 -11.07 6.53
C HIS A 106 -15.77 -12.41 6.86
N LEU A 107 -16.55 -12.95 5.93
CA LEU A 107 -17.21 -14.26 6.08
C LEU A 107 -16.20 -15.39 6.26
N ASN A 108 -15.12 -15.43 5.47
CA ASN A 108 -14.07 -16.43 5.64
C ASN A 108 -13.36 -16.34 7.00
N ASN A 109 -13.32 -15.16 7.62
CA ASN A 109 -12.73 -15.01 8.95
C ASN A 109 -13.73 -15.42 10.04
N LYS A 110 -14.97 -14.94 9.95
CA LYS A 110 -15.88 -14.91 11.11
C LYS A 110 -17.15 -15.73 10.99
N SER A 111 -17.58 -16.09 9.78
CA SER A 111 -18.85 -16.79 9.60
C SER A 111 -18.87 -18.15 10.30
N VAL A 112 -20.06 -18.53 10.78
CA VAL A 112 -20.38 -19.87 11.29
C VAL A 112 -20.49 -20.93 10.18
N LEU A 113 -20.70 -20.52 8.93
CA LEU A 113 -20.72 -21.41 7.78
C LEU A 113 -19.35 -22.08 7.57
N SER A 114 -19.37 -23.27 6.97
CA SER A 114 -18.16 -24.00 6.62
C SER A 114 -17.29 -23.19 5.65
N LYS A 115 -15.99 -23.12 5.94
CA LYS A 115 -15.00 -22.37 5.17
C LYS A 115 -14.23 -23.34 4.23
N PRO A 116 -13.77 -22.90 3.05
CA PRO A 116 -13.83 -21.54 2.54
C PRO A 116 -15.21 -21.18 1.96
N ILE A 117 -15.61 -19.93 2.17
CA ILE A 117 -16.80 -19.34 1.55
C ILE A 117 -16.35 -18.56 0.32
N ASN A 118 -17.02 -18.72 -0.81
CA ASN A 118 -16.75 -17.89 -1.99
C ASN A 118 -18.04 -17.32 -2.56
N ILE A 119 -18.47 -16.17 -2.05
CA ILE A 119 -19.71 -15.49 -2.50
C ILE A 119 -19.60 -14.96 -3.95
N MET A 120 -18.41 -15.02 -4.55
CA MET A 120 -18.15 -14.63 -5.93
C MET A 120 -18.20 -15.82 -6.89
N ASP A 121 -18.29 -17.04 -6.37
CA ASP A 121 -18.46 -18.24 -7.18
C ASP A 121 -19.89 -18.28 -7.74
N LYS A 122 -20.01 -18.10 -9.05
CA LYS A 122 -21.30 -18.10 -9.75
C LYS A 122 -22.03 -19.44 -9.68
N ASP A 123 -21.31 -20.54 -9.49
CA ASP A 123 -21.90 -21.89 -9.45
C ASP A 123 -22.46 -22.17 -8.06
N GLN A 124 -21.92 -21.51 -7.03
CA GLN A 124 -22.43 -21.59 -5.66
C GLN A 124 -23.47 -20.51 -5.38
N TYR A 125 -23.22 -19.26 -5.74
CA TYR A 125 -24.07 -18.10 -5.43
C TYR A 125 -24.60 -17.46 -6.73
N TYR A 126 -25.39 -18.25 -7.48
CA TYR A 126 -25.85 -17.87 -8.81
C TYR A 126 -26.78 -16.64 -8.80
N LYS A 127 -27.70 -16.55 -7.84
CA LYS A 127 -28.66 -15.44 -7.74
C LYS A 127 -27.91 -14.15 -7.39
N LEU A 128 -26.97 -14.22 -6.45
CA LEU A 128 -26.11 -13.08 -6.10
C LEU A 128 -25.25 -12.64 -7.27
N TRP A 129 -24.67 -13.58 -8.02
CA TRP A 129 -23.92 -13.26 -9.23
C TRP A 129 -24.79 -12.55 -10.28
N GLN A 130 -26.01 -13.01 -10.52
CA GLN A 130 -26.93 -12.37 -11.48
C GLN A 130 -27.25 -10.92 -11.07
N ILE A 131 -27.56 -10.69 -9.80
CA ILE A 131 -27.84 -9.35 -9.26
C ILE A 131 -26.60 -8.45 -9.39
N LEU A 132 -25.43 -8.94 -9.00
CA LEU A 132 -24.17 -8.20 -9.11
C LEU A 132 -23.86 -7.85 -10.56
N ASN A 133 -23.98 -8.81 -11.49
CA ASN A 133 -23.74 -8.60 -12.92
C ASN A 133 -24.71 -7.56 -13.50
N GLY A 134 -26.00 -7.65 -13.17
CA GLY A 134 -27.00 -6.65 -13.56
C GLY A 134 -26.69 -5.26 -13.01
N LYS A 135 -26.31 -5.17 -11.73
CA LYS A 135 -25.90 -3.91 -11.09
C LYS A 135 -24.69 -3.30 -11.79
N VAL A 136 -23.65 -4.08 -12.06
CA VAL A 136 -22.44 -3.61 -12.75
C VAL A 136 -22.78 -3.10 -14.15
N LYS A 137 -23.56 -3.85 -14.94
CA LYS A 137 -23.97 -3.41 -16.29
C LYS A 137 -24.73 -2.09 -16.26
N SER A 138 -25.66 -1.92 -15.33
CA SER A 138 -26.41 -0.67 -15.14
C SER A 138 -25.51 0.50 -14.75
N LEU A 139 -24.52 0.28 -13.88
CA LEU A 139 -23.55 1.31 -13.51
C LEU A 139 -22.66 1.71 -14.69
N VAL A 140 -22.20 0.74 -15.49
CA VAL A 140 -21.40 1.01 -16.70
C VAL A 140 -22.20 1.83 -17.71
N SER A 141 -23.47 1.50 -17.96
CA SER A 141 -24.30 2.27 -18.89
C SER A 141 -24.60 3.70 -18.41
N GLN A 142 -24.38 3.99 -17.12
CA GLN A 142 -24.46 5.32 -16.52
C GLN A 142 -23.11 6.05 -16.47
N GLY A 143 -22.05 5.53 -17.12
CA GLY A 143 -20.70 6.12 -17.09
C GLY A 143 -19.96 5.91 -15.77
N ARG A 144 -20.43 5.01 -14.88
CA ARG A 144 -19.81 4.75 -13.56
C ARG A 144 -18.87 3.54 -13.56
N GLY A 145 -18.27 3.26 -14.71
CA GLY A 145 -17.28 2.19 -14.89
C GLY A 145 -15.88 2.68 -15.27
N GLU A 146 -15.74 3.95 -15.62
CA GLU A 146 -14.50 4.51 -16.16
C GLU A 146 -13.42 4.68 -15.07
N ARG A 147 -12.17 4.37 -15.42
CA ARG A 147 -11.02 4.67 -14.56
C ARG A 147 -10.41 5.99 -15.00
N ASN A 148 -10.82 7.08 -14.37
CA ASN A 148 -10.17 8.37 -14.59
C ASN A 148 -8.88 8.43 -13.76
N GLY A 149 -7.74 8.48 -14.46
CA GLY A 149 -6.46 8.82 -13.85
C GLY A 149 -6.38 10.31 -13.55
N ALA A 150 -5.38 10.72 -12.79
CA ALA A 150 -4.98 12.13 -12.78
C ALA A 150 -4.26 12.44 -14.09
N ASP A 151 -4.45 13.66 -14.62
CA ASP A 151 -3.63 14.15 -15.72
C ASP A 151 -2.16 14.21 -15.27
N GLY A 152 -1.26 13.83 -16.18
CA GLY A 152 0.17 13.94 -15.93
C GLY A 152 0.62 15.39 -16.06
N PHE A 153 1.76 15.73 -15.44
CA PHE A 153 2.42 17.00 -15.70
C PHE A 153 2.85 17.09 -17.16
N THR A 154 2.60 18.24 -17.78
CA THR A 154 3.17 18.62 -19.08
C THR A 154 4.65 19.01 -18.91
N GLU A 155 5.36 19.19 -20.02
CA GLU A 155 6.74 19.70 -19.97
C GLU A 155 6.80 21.11 -19.36
N ASP A 156 5.86 21.98 -19.73
CA ASP A 156 5.74 23.33 -19.19
C ASP A 156 5.48 23.31 -17.67
N ASP A 157 4.61 22.41 -17.20
CA ASP A 157 4.37 22.21 -15.76
C ASP A 157 5.66 21.82 -15.02
N LEU A 158 6.44 20.90 -15.60
CA LEU A 158 7.69 20.45 -15.00
C LEU A 158 8.73 21.58 -14.94
N LEU A 159 8.86 22.37 -16.02
CA LEU A 159 9.75 23.52 -16.06
C LEU A 159 9.33 24.58 -15.03
N GLN A 160 8.04 24.92 -14.99
CA GLN A 160 7.49 25.87 -14.02
C GLN A 160 7.73 25.43 -12.57
N ILE A 161 7.60 24.13 -12.27
CA ILE A 161 7.92 23.61 -10.94
C ILE A 161 9.42 23.74 -10.66
N LEU A 162 10.27 23.27 -11.57
CA LEU A 162 11.72 23.16 -11.33
C LEU A 162 12.43 24.52 -11.25
N ASP A 163 11.93 25.53 -11.94
CA ASP A 163 12.49 26.88 -11.99
C ASP A 163 11.95 27.80 -10.89
N HIS A 164 10.91 27.38 -10.17
CA HIS A 164 10.31 28.18 -9.10
C HIS A 164 11.28 28.35 -7.90
N PRO A 165 11.39 29.54 -7.28
CA PRO A 165 12.30 29.78 -6.14
C PRO A 165 12.10 28.84 -4.96
N ALA A 166 10.86 28.41 -4.69
CA ALA A 166 10.54 27.45 -3.64
C ALA A 166 11.07 26.02 -3.89
N MET A 167 11.57 25.77 -5.10
CA MET A 167 12.22 24.54 -5.53
C MET A 167 13.72 24.77 -5.80
N SER A 168 14.30 25.90 -5.37
CA SER A 168 15.70 26.25 -5.68
C SER A 168 16.71 25.27 -5.10
N GLY A 169 16.49 24.76 -3.88
CA GLY A 169 17.45 23.93 -3.16
C GLY A 169 18.43 24.71 -2.29
N ASN A 170 18.25 26.03 -2.20
CA ASN A 170 19.17 26.93 -1.51
C ASN A 170 18.87 27.11 -0.01
N ASP A 171 17.72 26.60 0.43
CA ASP A 171 17.31 26.57 1.84
C ASP A 171 16.78 25.18 2.20
N PRO A 172 16.63 24.85 3.49
CA PRO A 172 16.26 23.50 3.89
C PRO A 172 14.91 23.02 3.36
N ALA A 173 13.93 23.92 3.26
CA ALA A 173 12.59 23.56 2.80
C ALA A 173 12.59 23.36 1.28
N SER A 174 13.20 24.27 0.51
CA SER A 174 13.27 24.13 -0.94
C SER A 174 14.07 22.90 -1.38
N LEU A 175 15.17 22.58 -0.70
CA LEU A 175 15.95 21.36 -0.97
C LEU A 175 15.12 20.09 -0.69
N LEU A 176 14.37 20.08 0.43
CA LEU A 176 13.53 18.95 0.79
C LEU A 176 12.40 18.73 -0.23
N TYR A 177 11.74 19.82 -0.67
CA TYR A 177 10.70 19.73 -1.69
C TYR A 177 11.25 19.27 -3.03
N ARG A 178 12.42 19.78 -3.44
CA ARG A 178 13.05 19.37 -4.70
C ARG A 178 13.42 17.89 -4.71
N ILE A 179 14.00 17.37 -3.63
CA ILE A 179 14.32 15.95 -3.50
C ILE A 179 13.06 15.08 -3.41
N PHE A 180 12.04 15.53 -2.68
CA PHE A 180 10.74 14.84 -2.67
C PHE A 180 10.17 14.71 -4.08
N PHE A 181 10.23 15.79 -4.87
CA PHE A 181 9.74 15.81 -6.25
C PHE A 181 10.52 14.86 -7.16
N PHE A 182 11.85 14.85 -7.09
CA PHE A 182 12.66 13.89 -7.84
C PHE A 182 12.40 12.44 -7.43
N ASN A 183 12.27 12.17 -6.13
CA ASN A 183 11.86 10.85 -5.66
C ASN A 183 10.48 10.46 -6.22
N ALA A 184 9.52 11.38 -6.30
CA ALA A 184 8.21 11.09 -6.84
C ALA A 184 8.27 10.74 -8.34
N ILE A 185 9.09 11.46 -9.12
CA ILE A 185 9.25 11.25 -10.57
C ILE A 185 10.03 9.97 -10.87
N PHE A 186 11.24 9.82 -10.31
CA PHE A 186 12.14 8.71 -10.68
C PHE A 186 11.73 7.37 -10.06
N LEU A 187 11.17 7.40 -8.86
CA LEU A 187 10.81 6.17 -8.13
C LEU A 187 9.32 5.80 -8.30
N GLY A 188 8.50 6.69 -8.89
CA GLY A 188 7.07 6.45 -9.11
C GLY A 188 6.29 6.20 -7.81
N LEU A 189 6.78 6.74 -6.68
CA LEU A 189 6.21 6.50 -5.37
C LEU A 189 4.94 7.33 -5.16
N ARG A 190 3.92 6.72 -4.57
CA ARG A 190 2.72 7.45 -4.13
C ARG A 190 2.99 8.12 -2.81
N GLY A 191 2.31 9.24 -2.52
CA GLY A 191 2.62 10.09 -1.35
C GLY A 191 2.80 9.38 0.00
N GLY A 192 2.03 8.31 0.29
CA GLY A 192 2.21 7.53 1.53
C GLY A 192 3.42 6.59 1.53
N GLU A 193 3.91 6.18 0.35
CA GLU A 193 5.08 5.30 0.21
C GLU A 193 6.38 6.05 0.54
N HIS A 194 6.43 7.37 0.28
CA HIS A 194 7.55 8.23 0.65
C HIS A 194 7.84 8.19 2.16
N PHE A 195 6.81 8.08 3.00
CA PHE A 195 7.02 8.02 4.45
C PHE A 195 7.85 6.80 4.88
N ASN A 196 7.79 5.69 4.15
CA ASN A 196 8.53 4.47 4.51
C ASN A 196 9.96 4.46 3.95
N LEU A 197 10.37 5.47 3.17
CA LEU A 197 11.74 5.58 2.71
C LEU A 197 12.66 5.84 3.89
N GLN A 198 13.80 5.16 3.89
CA GLN A 198 14.87 5.31 4.86
C GLN A 198 16.16 5.72 4.13
N LEU A 199 17.06 6.39 4.84
CA LEU A 199 18.32 6.86 4.27
C LEU A 199 19.12 5.70 3.64
N GLN A 200 19.20 4.56 4.33
CA GLN A 200 19.91 3.37 3.88
C GLN A 200 19.30 2.70 2.64
N ASN A 201 18.09 3.07 2.21
CA ASN A 201 17.54 2.54 0.97
C ASN A 201 18.29 3.07 -0.25
N PHE A 202 18.98 4.20 -0.14
CA PHE A 202 19.70 4.86 -1.22
C PHE A 202 21.17 4.44 -1.22
N ILE A 203 21.56 3.64 -2.22
CA ILE A 203 22.92 3.14 -2.39
C ILE A 203 23.54 3.80 -3.62
N ARG A 204 24.61 4.57 -3.41
CA ARG A 204 25.37 5.18 -4.52
C ARG A 204 25.99 4.09 -5.38
N ARG A 205 25.68 4.09 -6.67
CA ARG A 205 26.25 3.15 -7.64
C ARG A 205 27.72 3.50 -7.92
N LYS A 206 28.55 2.47 -8.01
CA LYS A 206 29.98 2.56 -8.37
C LYS A 206 30.26 2.08 -9.80
N ASP A 207 29.21 1.77 -10.55
CA ASP A 207 29.32 1.34 -11.94
C ASP A 207 29.48 2.55 -12.88
N LYS A 208 29.64 2.27 -14.18
CA LYS A 208 29.79 3.29 -15.22
C LYS A 208 28.56 4.19 -15.41
N TYR A 209 27.40 3.81 -14.84
CA TYR A 209 26.15 4.56 -14.98
C TYR A 209 25.93 5.55 -13.84
N GLY A 210 26.64 5.41 -12.71
CA GLY A 210 26.51 6.27 -11.54
C GLY A 210 25.10 6.27 -10.94
N GLY A 211 24.75 7.28 -10.16
CA GLY A 211 23.43 7.49 -9.59
C GLY A 211 23.15 6.69 -8.33
N PHE A 212 21.88 6.51 -7.99
CA PHE A 212 21.45 5.75 -6.81
C PHE A 212 20.58 4.56 -7.19
N ASP A 213 20.87 3.42 -6.56
CA ASP A 213 19.93 2.32 -6.42
C ASP A 213 19.05 2.59 -5.18
N VAL A 214 17.73 2.47 -5.33
CA VAL A 214 16.78 2.59 -4.23
C VAL A 214 16.05 1.26 -4.04
N ILE A 215 16.30 0.58 -2.94
CA ILE A 215 15.72 -0.73 -2.66
C ILE A 215 14.51 -0.59 -1.75
N ILE A 216 13.34 -0.99 -2.25
CA ILE A 216 12.08 -0.96 -1.50
C ILE A 216 11.52 -2.38 -1.38
N TYR A 217 11.29 -2.82 -0.14
CA TYR A 217 10.86 -4.19 0.14
C TYR A 217 9.34 -4.40 0.09
N LYS A 218 8.57 -3.32 0.19
CA LYS A 218 7.11 -3.34 0.18
C LYS A 218 6.57 -2.06 -0.45
N SER A 219 5.74 -2.21 -1.47
CA SER A 219 4.99 -1.10 -2.09
C SER A 219 3.50 -1.42 -2.08
N LYS A 220 2.66 -0.42 -2.39
CA LYS A 220 1.19 -0.58 -2.42
C LYS A 220 0.77 -1.60 -3.48
N THR A 221 1.42 -1.60 -4.64
CA THR A 221 1.13 -2.48 -5.78
C THR A 221 1.91 -3.78 -5.75
N ASN A 222 3.01 -3.84 -4.99
CA ASN A 222 3.75 -5.06 -4.71
C ASN A 222 3.79 -5.31 -3.20
N GLN A 223 2.66 -5.77 -2.64
CA GLN A 223 2.59 -6.17 -1.23
C GLN A 223 3.30 -7.50 -0.97
N ARG A 224 3.58 -8.25 -2.05
CA ARG A 224 4.18 -9.59 -2.06
C ARG A 224 3.37 -10.61 -1.25
N GLY A 225 3.83 -11.85 -1.27
CA GLY A 225 3.18 -12.95 -0.58
C GLY A 225 3.57 -14.27 -1.20
N ALA A 226 2.93 -15.35 -0.76
CA ALA A 226 3.24 -16.71 -1.23
C ALA A 226 3.13 -16.88 -2.76
N ASN A 227 2.39 -16.01 -3.45
CA ASN A 227 2.21 -16.07 -4.90
C ASN A 227 3.27 -15.30 -5.71
N ASN A 228 4.25 -14.67 -5.06
CA ASN A 228 5.27 -13.85 -5.74
C ASN A 228 6.64 -13.99 -5.05
N ILE A 229 7.23 -15.19 -5.17
CA ILE A 229 8.41 -15.64 -4.41
C ILE A 229 9.74 -15.08 -4.97
N GLU A 230 9.75 -14.65 -6.23
CA GLU A 230 10.99 -14.41 -6.99
C GLU A 230 11.69 -13.07 -6.70
N SER A 231 11.03 -12.09 -6.07
CA SER A 231 11.63 -10.76 -5.83
C SER A 231 11.78 -10.42 -4.33
N GLN A 232 13.02 -10.25 -3.87
CA GLN A 232 13.34 -9.85 -2.49
C GLN A 232 13.30 -8.32 -2.27
N GLY A 233 13.30 -7.47 -3.31
CA GLY A 233 13.23 -5.99 -3.22
C GLY A 233 12.96 -5.39 -4.60
N ASP A 234 12.11 -4.35 -4.68
CA ASP A 234 11.92 -3.58 -5.91
C ASP A 234 13.15 -2.67 -5.98
N LYS A 235 13.96 -2.86 -7.02
CA LYS A 235 15.15 -2.05 -7.25
C LYS A 235 14.76 -0.92 -8.20
N LEU A 236 14.65 0.28 -7.66
CA LEU A 236 14.37 1.51 -8.39
C LEU A 236 15.65 2.30 -8.58
N TYR A 237 15.65 3.26 -9.52
CA TYR A 237 16.88 3.93 -9.93
C TYR A 237 16.69 5.43 -10.02
N ILE A 238 17.70 6.16 -9.54
CA ILE A 238 17.89 7.58 -9.83
C ILE A 238 19.10 7.67 -10.79
N PRO A 239 18.94 8.34 -11.95
CA PRO A 239 20.02 8.45 -12.94
C PRO A 239 21.15 9.37 -12.45
N GLU A 240 22.36 9.19 -12.99
CA GLU A 240 23.49 10.11 -12.78
C GLU A 240 23.27 11.37 -13.62
N ILE A 241 22.52 12.32 -13.07
CA ILE A 241 22.40 13.68 -13.61
C ILE A 241 23.13 14.59 -12.62
N PRO A 242 24.24 15.26 -13.00
CA PRO A 242 25.12 15.95 -12.05
C PRO A 242 24.39 16.89 -11.08
N SER A 243 23.50 17.73 -11.58
CA SER A 243 22.73 18.67 -10.77
C SER A 243 21.79 18.00 -9.76
N ILE A 244 21.17 16.89 -10.14
CA ILE A 244 20.29 16.12 -9.25
C ILE A 244 21.13 15.42 -8.19
N ILE A 245 22.22 14.78 -8.60
CA ILE A 245 23.12 14.06 -7.71
C ILE A 245 23.73 14.99 -6.66
N GLU A 246 24.18 16.18 -7.07
CA GLU A 246 24.69 17.21 -6.17
C GLU A 246 23.65 17.58 -5.10
N MET A 247 22.37 17.66 -5.46
CA MET A 247 21.30 17.94 -4.50
C MET A 247 21.10 16.80 -3.49
N TYR A 248 21.14 15.54 -3.92
CA TYR A 248 21.07 14.40 -2.99
C TYR A 248 22.27 14.36 -2.04
N GLU A 249 23.48 14.55 -2.56
CA GLU A 249 24.69 14.58 -1.73
C GLU A 249 24.67 15.77 -0.76
N ASN A 250 24.26 16.96 -1.22
CA ASN A 250 24.04 18.12 -0.36
C ASN A 250 23.06 17.77 0.76
N TYR A 251 21.90 17.19 0.43
CA TYR A 251 20.94 16.76 1.44
C TYR A 251 21.53 15.79 2.45
N PHE A 252 22.26 14.77 2.01
CA PHE A 252 22.90 13.80 2.91
C PHE A 252 23.91 14.46 3.84
N THR A 253 24.75 15.38 3.35
CA THR A 253 25.71 16.11 4.18
C THR A 253 25.05 17.05 5.18
N LYS A 254 23.86 17.58 4.85
CA LYS A 254 23.07 18.47 5.72
C LYS A 254 22.27 17.72 6.79
N ARG A 255 22.18 16.39 6.74
CA ARG A 255 21.52 15.59 7.78
C ARG A 255 22.37 15.58 9.06
N PRO A 256 21.78 15.84 10.24
CA PRO A 256 22.51 15.77 11.50
C PRO A 256 22.92 14.32 11.84
N THR A 257 23.98 14.18 12.62
CA THR A 257 24.39 12.88 13.16
C THR A 257 23.34 12.30 14.11
N GLN A 258 23.17 10.97 14.07
CA GLN A 258 22.15 10.25 14.86
C GLN A 258 20.71 10.77 14.61
N ALA A 259 20.43 11.23 13.38
CA ALA A 259 19.07 11.53 12.96
C ALA A 259 18.22 10.26 12.88
N ASP A 260 16.91 10.47 12.82
CA ASP A 260 15.96 9.43 12.48
C ASP A 260 16.33 8.74 11.14
N PRO A 261 16.21 7.40 11.04
CA PRO A 261 16.53 6.66 9.82
C PRO A 261 15.61 7.00 8.64
N HIS A 262 14.42 7.57 8.86
CA HIS A 262 13.51 7.97 7.79
C HIS A 262 14.16 9.00 6.85
N PHE A 263 13.87 8.88 5.56
CA PHE A 263 14.52 9.66 4.53
C PHE A 263 14.19 11.14 4.61
N TYR A 264 12.97 11.55 4.99
CA TYR A 264 12.59 12.98 5.04
C TYR A 264 12.65 13.52 6.46
N LEU A 265 13.66 14.36 6.75
CA LEU A 265 13.80 15.09 8.02
C LEU A 265 13.10 16.45 7.99
N LYS A 266 12.63 16.92 9.15
CA LYS A 266 11.99 18.23 9.28
C LYS A 266 12.99 19.35 8.95
N PRO A 267 12.65 20.26 8.02
CA PRO A 267 13.51 21.40 7.71
C PRO A 267 13.48 22.40 8.87
N CYS A 268 14.64 22.96 9.20
CA CYS A 268 14.76 24.13 10.05
C CYS A 268 14.31 25.37 9.26
N ASN A 269 13.80 26.38 9.96
CA ASN A 269 13.49 27.68 9.35
C ASN A 269 14.78 28.50 9.13
N ILE A 270 14.68 29.57 8.35
CA ILE A 270 15.84 30.40 7.95
C ILE A 270 16.58 30.95 9.18
N SER A 271 15.85 31.47 10.17
CA SER A 271 16.45 32.02 11.39
C SER A 271 17.19 30.96 12.21
N GLU A 272 16.71 29.71 12.23
CA GLU A 272 17.43 28.60 12.87
C GLU A 272 18.74 28.29 12.14
N VAL A 273 18.69 28.24 10.81
CA VAL A 273 19.89 28.01 9.97
C VAL A 273 20.93 29.11 10.18
N GLU A 274 20.50 30.37 10.22
CA GLU A 274 21.38 31.51 10.46
C GLU A 274 22.03 31.45 11.86
N PHE A 275 21.29 30.94 12.86
CA PHE A 275 21.76 30.87 14.24
C PHE A 275 22.75 29.73 14.50
N ASN A 276 22.49 28.52 13.99
CA ASN A 276 23.29 27.34 14.33
C ASN A 276 23.86 26.56 13.12
N GLY A 277 23.60 27.02 11.89
CA GLY A 277 24.04 26.39 10.64
C GLY A 277 23.32 25.07 10.29
N GLN A 278 22.37 24.62 11.11
CA GLN A 278 21.68 23.35 10.96
C GLN A 278 20.50 23.49 10.00
N TRP A 279 20.46 22.62 8.99
CA TRP A 279 19.39 22.63 7.98
C TRP A 279 18.20 21.75 8.35
N TYR A 280 18.44 20.62 9.01
CA TYR A 280 17.38 19.67 9.34
C TYR A 280 17.42 19.28 10.81
N HIS A 281 16.25 19.17 11.43
CA HIS A 281 16.13 18.56 12.74
C HIS A 281 16.40 17.05 12.68
N LYS A 282 16.68 16.42 13.83
CA LYS A 282 16.86 14.96 13.90
C LYS A 282 15.57 14.18 13.66
N GLN A 283 14.41 14.81 13.86
CA GLN A 283 13.09 14.19 13.70
C GLN A 283 12.64 14.18 12.24
N HIS A 284 11.96 13.10 11.85
CA HIS A 284 11.36 12.96 10.53
C HIS A 284 10.10 13.82 10.35
N VAL A 285 9.76 14.12 9.10
CA VAL A 285 8.51 14.78 8.71
C VAL A 285 7.33 13.82 8.91
N SER A 286 6.23 14.31 9.48
CA SER A 286 5.06 13.45 9.71
C SER A 286 4.47 12.88 8.42
N GLU A 287 3.92 11.66 8.46
CA GLU A 287 3.29 11.04 7.28
C GLU A 287 2.20 11.93 6.65
N LYS A 288 1.39 12.60 7.47
CA LYS A 288 0.35 13.54 7.01
C LYS A 288 0.95 14.68 6.20
N GLU A 289 2.08 15.21 6.66
CA GLU A 289 2.75 16.32 6.00
C GLU A 289 3.43 15.88 4.70
N ILE A 290 4.12 14.74 4.68
CA ILE A 290 4.72 14.18 3.44
C ILE A 290 3.63 13.96 2.37
N LYS A 291 2.47 13.41 2.76
CA LYS A 291 1.33 13.23 1.84
C LYS A 291 0.81 14.54 1.24
N SER A 292 1.09 15.68 1.88
CA SER A 292 0.70 17.01 1.40
C SER A 292 1.77 17.67 0.51
N PHE A 293 3.00 17.14 0.44
CA PHE A 293 4.11 17.81 -0.25
C PHE A 293 3.84 18.06 -1.73
N MET A 294 3.37 17.06 -2.49
CA MET A 294 3.05 17.27 -3.91
C MET A 294 2.00 18.38 -4.09
N LYS A 295 0.94 18.38 -3.27
CA LYS A 295 -0.08 19.44 -3.28
C LYS A 295 0.55 20.81 -2.95
N LYS A 296 1.40 20.89 -1.93
CA LYS A 296 2.10 22.12 -1.55
C LYS A 296 2.96 22.64 -2.69
N ILE A 297 3.74 21.77 -3.35
CA ILE A 297 4.59 22.13 -4.50
C ILE A 297 3.73 22.72 -5.62
N VAL A 298 2.71 21.98 -6.06
CA VAL A 298 1.78 22.41 -7.12
C VAL A 298 1.12 23.75 -6.79
N THR A 299 0.64 23.93 -5.55
CA THR A 299 0.07 25.22 -5.11
C THR A 299 1.10 26.35 -5.07
N LEU A 300 2.34 26.08 -4.63
CA LEU A 300 3.40 27.09 -4.58
C LEU A 300 3.83 27.52 -5.98
N THR A 301 3.82 26.60 -6.94
CA THR A 301 4.29 26.84 -8.30
C THR A 301 3.18 27.35 -9.22
N GLY A 302 1.93 27.38 -8.76
CA GLY A 302 0.79 27.92 -9.52
C GLY A 302 0.24 26.97 -10.60
N ILE A 303 0.31 25.66 -10.34
CA ILE A 303 -0.25 24.59 -11.19
C ILE A 303 -1.53 24.04 -10.55
#